data_AF-A0AAP7J475-F1
#
_entry.id   AF-A0AAP7J475-F1
#
_cell.length_a   1.000
_cell.length_b   1.000
_cell.length_c   1.000
_cell.angle_alpha   90.00
_cell.angle_beta   90.00
_cell.angle_gamma   90.00
#
_symmetry.space_group_name_H-M   'P 1'
#
loop_
_entity.id
_entity.type
_entity.pdbx_description
1 polymer ?
#
loop_
_entity_poly.entity_id
_entity_poly.type
_entity_poly.pdbx_seq_one_letter_code
_entity_poly.pdbx_strand_id
1 'polypeptide(L)'
;MISRKLLCSAVLACITPLAASAAEAYLTPSKNGGTGDLPSGYTKVYFELSNDDWTQEIKLPSNPRSGDTVVLSSLATAGSRLLASDTAFSHLAYVPVQPLSNIELAWSSGSKRWEVTGGLSARTLLGQNVPDFQIPSTDHVVTQMDLWDGYHVGTLSLPDTAERGAVLSISNRATWGTTLTGAQLAEGHDQVCPGSSECSFVFNADGKWHARHGRRHFQPTQPQLPVPAQRWTDIVISGPAEDVITPMLMSLPTGGIHGDIIQFTDVSNSRAYRVGGYGIDGKAKTFRYNARLGTWVQQPR
;
A
#
# COMPACT_ATOMS: atom_id res chain seq x y z
N MET A 1 -31.48 64.52 42.65
CA MET A 1 -32.22 63.26 42.40
C MET A 1 -32.78 63.32 40.98
N ILE A 2 -32.43 62.32 40.13
CA ILE A 2 -33.07 61.96 38.84
C ILE A 2 -32.86 63.00 37.71
N SER A 3 -32.49 62.74 36.43
CA SER A 3 -32.06 61.58 35.62
C SER A 3 -31.81 62.07 34.16
N ARG A 4 -31.16 61.23 33.32
CA ARG A 4 -31.08 61.22 31.83
C ARG A 4 -30.15 62.25 31.17
N LYS A 5 -29.22 61.89 30.26
CA LYS A 5 -29.43 61.18 28.98
C LYS A 5 -28.11 60.65 28.35
N LEU A 6 -28.19 59.42 27.78
CA LEU A 6 -27.66 58.92 26.48
C LEU A 6 -26.14 59.09 26.16
N LEU A 7 -25.39 58.09 25.72
CA LEU A 7 -25.62 57.25 24.53
C LEU A 7 -25.00 55.84 24.66
N CYS A 8 -25.73 54.84 24.15
CA CYS A 8 -25.24 53.53 23.76
C CYS A 8 -24.45 53.60 22.45
N SER A 9 -23.41 52.77 22.32
CA SER A 9 -22.97 52.21 21.04
C SER A 9 -22.35 50.84 21.29
N ALA A 10 -23.13 49.79 21.06
CA ALA A 10 -22.66 48.42 20.98
C ALA A 10 -22.35 48.11 19.52
N VAL A 11 -21.08 47.89 19.19
CA VAL A 11 -20.66 47.40 17.88
C VAL A 11 -20.69 45.88 17.94
N LEU A 12 -21.69 45.29 17.28
CA LEU A 12 -21.77 43.86 17.02
C LEU A 12 -20.82 43.54 15.85
N ALA A 13 -19.64 43.00 16.14
CA ALA A 13 -18.77 42.44 15.12
C ALA A 13 -19.29 41.04 14.75
N CYS A 14 -20.01 40.95 13.64
CA CYS A 14 -20.30 39.67 13.00
C CYS A 14 -18.99 39.05 12.48
N ILE A 15 -18.42 38.12 13.25
CA ILE A 15 -17.37 37.23 12.77
C ILE A 15 -18.04 36.20 11.87
N THR A 16 -18.08 36.45 10.57
CA THR A 16 -18.41 35.40 9.60
C THR A 16 -17.23 34.43 9.54
N PRO A 17 -17.40 33.12 9.77
CA PRO A 17 -16.35 32.16 9.49
C PRO A 17 -16.07 32.20 7.97
N LEU A 18 -14.81 32.44 7.60
CA LEU A 18 -14.32 32.19 6.25
C LEU A 18 -14.62 30.72 5.94
N ALA A 19 -15.60 30.48 5.07
CA ALA A 19 -15.75 29.18 4.44
C ALA A 19 -14.45 28.92 3.66
N ALA A 20 -13.60 28.03 4.18
CA ALA A 20 -12.48 27.52 3.40
C ALA A 20 -13.09 26.90 2.14
N SER A 21 -12.84 27.50 0.96
CA SER A 21 -13.20 26.83 -0.29
C SER A 21 -12.49 25.49 -0.29
N ALA A 22 -13.24 24.40 -0.43
CA ALA A 22 -12.69 23.09 -0.68
C ALA A 22 -11.76 23.19 -1.91
N ALA A 23 -10.44 23.19 -1.66
CA ALA A 23 -9.46 23.30 -2.73
C ALA A 23 -9.27 21.91 -3.34
N GLU A 24 -9.61 21.77 -4.61
CA GLU A 24 -9.28 20.59 -5.41
C GLU A 24 -7.96 20.80 -6.15
N ALA A 25 -7.17 19.74 -6.27
CA ALA A 25 -5.97 19.70 -7.11
C ALA A 25 -6.11 18.65 -8.20
N TYR A 26 -5.69 19.01 -9.41
CA TYR A 26 -5.59 18.10 -10.56
C TYR A 26 -4.13 18.00 -10.96
N LEU A 27 -3.51 16.89 -10.61
CA LEU A 27 -2.07 16.69 -10.67
C LEU A 27 -1.72 15.50 -11.55
N THR A 28 -0.54 15.60 -12.14
CA THR A 28 0.22 14.52 -12.76
C THR A 28 1.65 14.65 -12.24
N PRO A 29 2.54 13.65 -12.41
CA PRO A 29 3.92 13.77 -11.96
C PRO A 29 4.59 15.08 -12.44
N SER A 30 4.47 15.44 -13.72
CA SER A 30 5.08 16.66 -14.28
C SER A 30 4.51 17.95 -13.68
N LYS A 31 3.20 18.00 -13.39
CA LYS A 31 2.54 19.12 -12.69
C LYS A 31 2.86 19.15 -11.19
N ASN A 32 3.43 18.08 -10.66
CA ASN A 32 3.82 17.92 -9.27
C ASN A 32 5.35 17.87 -9.12
N GLY A 33 6.10 18.64 -9.92
CA GLY A 33 7.56 18.73 -9.81
C GLY A 33 8.32 17.46 -10.23
N GLY A 34 7.69 16.58 -11.00
CA GLY A 34 8.26 15.30 -11.43
C GLY A 34 8.18 14.19 -10.37
N THR A 35 7.38 14.36 -9.31
CA THR A 35 7.26 13.37 -8.22
C THR A 35 5.83 12.86 -8.02
N GLY A 36 5.72 11.66 -7.44
CA GLY A 36 4.48 11.11 -6.90
C GLY A 36 4.19 11.48 -5.45
N ASP A 37 4.97 12.37 -4.84
CA ASP A 37 4.72 12.87 -3.49
C ASP A 37 3.55 13.87 -3.50
N LEU A 38 2.36 13.41 -3.12
CA LEU A 38 1.16 14.22 -3.21
C LEU A 38 1.15 15.33 -2.14
N PRO A 39 0.81 16.57 -2.51
CA PRO A 39 0.82 17.70 -1.58
C PRO A 39 -0.38 17.65 -0.61
N SER A 40 -0.15 18.14 0.60
CA SER A 40 -1.22 18.45 1.56
C SER A 40 -1.84 19.83 1.31
N GLY A 41 -3.00 20.09 1.91
CA GLY A 41 -3.69 21.39 1.83
C GLY A 41 -4.92 21.40 0.92
N TYR A 42 -5.18 20.30 0.21
CA TYR A 42 -6.34 20.11 -0.66
C TYR A 42 -7.35 19.18 0.00
N THR A 43 -8.63 19.48 -0.17
CA THR A 43 -9.73 18.60 0.24
C THR A 43 -9.89 17.41 -0.70
N LYS A 44 -9.44 17.56 -1.95
CA LYS A 44 -9.43 16.49 -2.95
C LYS A 44 -8.25 16.62 -3.89
N VAL A 45 -7.52 15.54 -4.09
CA VAL A 45 -6.43 15.45 -5.07
C VAL A 45 -6.81 14.40 -6.11
N TYR A 46 -6.90 14.81 -7.37
CA TYR A 46 -6.91 13.90 -8.51
C TYR A 46 -5.47 13.77 -9.01
N PHE A 47 -4.93 12.55 -9.00
CA PHE A 47 -3.59 12.26 -9.49
C PHE A 47 -3.65 11.26 -10.63
N GLU A 48 -3.24 11.69 -11.82
CA GLU A 48 -3.29 10.88 -13.04
C GLU A 48 -1.88 10.52 -13.53
N LEU A 49 -1.72 9.26 -13.91
CA LEU A 49 -0.52 8.72 -14.54
C LEU A 49 -0.78 8.41 -16.01
N SER A 50 0.18 8.71 -16.88
CA SER A 50 0.16 8.35 -18.30
C SER A 50 1.53 7.86 -18.75
N ASN A 51 1.66 7.33 -19.97
CA ASN A 51 2.96 6.84 -20.47
C ASN A 51 4.05 7.92 -20.51
N ASP A 52 3.66 9.15 -20.83
CA ASP A 52 4.59 10.28 -20.96
C ASP A 52 4.69 11.11 -19.67
N ASP A 53 3.87 10.77 -18.66
CA ASP A 53 3.83 11.46 -17.37
C ASP A 53 3.59 10.45 -16.24
N TRP A 54 4.67 9.78 -15.86
CA TRP A 54 4.67 8.62 -14.97
C TRP A 54 5.68 8.76 -13.83
N THR A 55 5.33 8.20 -12.67
CA THR A 55 6.24 7.97 -11.56
C THR A 55 6.08 6.55 -11.06
N GLN A 56 7.17 5.94 -10.63
CA GLN A 56 7.15 4.58 -10.09
C GLN A 56 6.47 4.49 -8.73
N GLU A 57 6.63 5.53 -7.92
CA GLU A 57 6.21 5.55 -6.53
C GLU A 57 5.32 6.77 -6.27
N ILE A 58 4.28 6.54 -5.48
CA ILE A 58 3.29 7.55 -5.09
C ILE A 58 3.21 7.54 -3.57
N LYS A 59 3.27 8.71 -2.97
CA LYS A 59 3.12 8.91 -1.54
C LYS A 59 1.93 9.81 -1.27
N LEU A 60 1.04 9.37 -0.38
CA LEU A 60 -0.13 10.15 -0.01
C LEU A 60 0.26 11.40 0.79
N PRO A 61 -0.62 12.43 0.82
CA PRO A 61 -0.37 13.63 1.61
C PRO A 61 -0.09 13.31 3.07
N SER A 62 0.95 13.92 3.65
CA SER A 62 1.41 13.63 5.02
C SER A 62 0.68 14.38 6.13
N ASN A 63 -0.05 15.45 5.79
CA ASN A 63 -0.83 16.27 6.73
C ASN A 63 -2.29 16.42 6.27
N PRO A 64 -3.04 15.32 6.12
CA PRO A 64 -4.44 15.37 5.71
C PRO A 64 -5.37 15.84 6.84
N ARG A 65 -6.47 16.47 6.46
CA ARG A 65 -7.61 16.78 7.33
C ARG A 65 -8.66 15.68 7.20
N SER A 66 -9.55 15.59 8.18
CA SER A 66 -10.64 14.61 8.17
C SER A 66 -11.45 14.72 6.89
N GLY A 67 -11.58 13.60 6.17
CA GLY A 67 -12.34 13.54 4.92
C GLY A 67 -11.63 14.10 3.69
N ASP A 68 -10.35 14.50 3.78
CA ASP A 68 -9.55 14.78 2.57
C ASP A 68 -9.51 13.51 1.70
N THR A 69 -9.58 13.69 0.38
CA THR A 69 -9.69 12.57 -0.57
C THR A 69 -8.57 12.58 -1.61
N VAL A 70 -8.21 11.39 -2.08
CA VAL A 70 -7.28 11.18 -3.19
C VAL A 70 -7.93 10.24 -4.19
N VAL A 71 -7.96 10.65 -5.45
CA VAL A 71 -8.37 9.82 -6.59
C VAL A 71 -7.13 9.55 -7.43
N LEU A 72 -6.66 8.31 -7.43
CA LEU A 72 -5.54 7.85 -8.24
C LEU A 72 -6.08 7.21 -9.51
N SER A 73 -5.63 7.66 -10.68
CA SER A 73 -5.98 7.06 -11.97
C SER A 73 -4.72 6.79 -12.77
N SER A 74 -4.67 5.66 -13.49
CA SER A 74 -3.52 5.32 -14.33
C SER A 74 -3.95 4.88 -15.72
N LEU A 75 -3.50 5.61 -16.73
CA LEU A 75 -3.54 5.23 -18.14
C LEU A 75 -2.15 4.74 -18.62
N ALA A 76 -1.16 4.71 -17.74
CA ALA A 76 0.17 4.24 -18.05
C ALA A 76 0.20 2.71 -18.27
N THR A 77 1.02 2.25 -19.21
CA THR A 77 1.28 0.81 -19.44
C THR A 77 2.16 0.21 -18.37
N ALA A 78 2.96 1.04 -17.69
CA ALA A 78 3.78 0.65 -16.55
C ALA A 78 2.99 0.82 -15.26
N GLY A 79 3.01 -0.19 -14.38
CA GLY A 79 2.39 -0.09 -13.07
C GLY A 79 3.24 0.71 -12.08
N SER A 80 2.57 1.47 -11.22
CA SER A 80 3.17 2.23 -10.11
C SER A 80 2.87 1.57 -8.76
N ARG A 81 3.49 2.08 -7.70
CA ARG A 81 3.31 1.63 -6.32
C ARG A 81 2.90 2.80 -5.46
N LEU A 82 1.72 2.69 -4.85
CA LEU A 82 1.32 3.58 -3.76
C LEU A 82 1.97 3.07 -2.47
N LEU A 83 2.78 3.89 -1.80
CA LEU A 83 3.30 3.54 -0.49
C LEU A 83 2.15 3.27 0.47
N ALA A 84 2.19 2.12 1.13
CA ALA A 84 1.09 1.69 1.99
C ALA A 84 1.17 2.28 3.41
N SER A 85 2.23 3.03 3.71
CA SER A 85 2.33 3.79 4.97
C SER A 85 1.11 4.68 5.15
N ASP A 86 0.57 4.68 6.36
CA ASP A 86 -0.64 5.43 6.73
C ASP A 86 -1.88 5.05 5.90
N THR A 87 -1.96 3.81 5.38
CA THR A 87 -3.16 3.25 4.74
C THR A 87 -3.66 2.02 5.49
N ALA A 88 -4.86 1.54 5.17
CA ALA A 88 -5.35 0.24 5.62
C ALA A 88 -4.51 -0.97 5.16
N PHE A 89 -3.51 -0.78 4.29
CA PHE A 89 -2.63 -1.81 3.75
C PHE A 89 -1.21 -1.70 4.29
N SER A 90 -1.01 -1.04 5.44
CA SER A 90 0.31 -0.73 6.00
C SER A 90 1.23 -1.96 6.12
N HIS A 91 0.63 -3.14 6.28
CA HIS A 91 1.32 -4.43 6.31
C HIS A 91 1.83 -4.93 4.95
N LEU A 92 1.52 -4.33 3.79
CA LEU A 92 2.01 -4.78 2.46
C LEU A 92 3.18 -3.97 1.91
N ALA A 93 3.70 -2.98 2.63
CA ALA A 93 4.67 -1.97 2.13
C ALA A 93 4.14 -1.07 0.99
N TYR A 94 3.40 -1.60 0.02
CA TYR A 94 2.78 -0.84 -1.06
C TYR A 94 1.46 -1.47 -1.55
N VAL A 95 0.60 -0.62 -2.13
CA VAL A 95 -0.61 -0.97 -2.87
C VAL A 95 -0.32 -0.83 -4.38
N PRO A 96 -0.67 -1.82 -5.23
CA PRO A 96 -0.41 -1.74 -6.66
C PRO A 96 -1.33 -0.72 -7.33
N VAL A 97 -0.76 0.16 -8.17
CA VAL A 97 -1.50 1.01 -9.11
C VAL A 97 -1.25 0.46 -10.50
N GLN A 98 -2.17 -0.40 -10.97
CA GLN A 98 -2.04 -1.11 -12.23
C GLN A 98 -2.42 -0.23 -13.44
N PRO A 99 -2.02 -0.60 -14.67
CA PRO A 99 -2.58 0.02 -15.87
C PRO A 99 -4.11 -0.01 -15.87
N LEU A 100 -4.74 1.09 -16.30
CA LEU A 100 -6.19 1.29 -16.32
C LEU A 100 -6.86 1.25 -14.94
N SER A 101 -6.09 1.37 -13.85
CA SER A 101 -6.66 1.36 -12.51
C SER A 101 -7.19 2.72 -12.08
N ASN A 102 -8.22 2.68 -11.25
CA ASN A 102 -8.76 3.84 -10.54
C ASN A 102 -9.04 3.46 -9.08
N ILE A 103 -8.44 4.20 -8.14
CA ILE A 103 -8.49 3.94 -6.70
C ILE A 103 -8.86 5.24 -5.99
N GLU A 104 -9.88 5.21 -5.15
CA GLU A 104 -10.30 6.33 -4.32
C GLU A 104 -10.03 6.05 -2.84
N LEU A 105 -9.41 7.02 -2.18
CA LEU A 105 -9.03 6.98 -0.78
C LEU A 105 -9.55 8.21 -0.06
N ALA A 106 -9.92 8.07 1.21
CA ALA A 106 -10.21 9.18 2.09
C ALA A 106 -9.46 9.06 3.41
N TRP A 107 -8.99 10.18 3.95
CA TRP A 107 -8.37 10.22 5.26
C TRP A 107 -9.42 10.10 6.36
N SER A 108 -9.27 9.07 7.20
CA SER A 108 -10.07 8.91 8.40
C SER A 108 -9.28 9.37 9.61
N SER A 109 -9.73 10.44 10.27
CA SER A 109 -9.11 10.90 11.52
C SER A 109 -9.32 9.92 12.69
N GLY A 110 -10.38 9.09 12.63
CA GLY A 110 -10.68 8.09 13.65
C GLY A 110 -9.67 6.93 13.65
N SER A 111 -9.29 6.47 12.45
CA SER A 111 -8.28 5.40 12.27
C SER A 111 -6.88 5.93 11.99
N LYS A 112 -6.71 7.24 11.79
CA LYS A 112 -5.44 7.93 11.48
C LYS A 112 -4.72 7.30 10.27
N ARG A 113 -5.49 6.94 9.25
CA ARG A 113 -4.99 6.35 8.01
C ARG A 113 -5.94 6.67 6.86
N TRP A 114 -5.43 6.52 5.64
CA TRP A 114 -6.19 6.53 4.40
C TRP A 114 -6.93 5.21 4.24
N GLU A 115 -8.24 5.30 4.07
CA GLU A 115 -9.15 4.17 3.88
C GLU A 115 -9.64 4.18 2.43
N VAL A 116 -9.88 3.00 1.86
CA VAL A 116 -10.52 2.87 0.54
C VAL A 116 -11.97 3.35 0.66
N THR A 117 -12.37 4.22 -0.26
CA THR A 117 -13.77 4.65 -0.40
C THR A 117 -14.43 4.12 -1.67
N GLY A 118 -13.64 3.65 -2.64
CA GLY A 118 -14.14 3.07 -3.88
C GLY A 118 -13.17 3.28 -5.04
N GLY A 119 -13.73 3.46 -6.23
CA GLY A 119 -13.01 3.53 -7.50
C GLY A 119 -13.30 2.32 -8.38
N LEU A 120 -12.98 2.39 -9.66
CA LEU A 120 -13.25 1.29 -10.60
C LEU A 120 -12.40 0.04 -10.34
N SER A 121 -11.32 0.18 -9.58
CA SER A 121 -10.38 -0.91 -9.27
C SER A 121 -10.19 -1.13 -7.78
N ALA A 122 -10.94 -0.41 -6.93
CA ALA A 122 -10.86 -0.54 -5.49
C ALA A 122 -12.23 -0.58 -4.83
N ARG A 123 -12.39 -1.44 -3.82
CA ARG A 123 -13.65 -1.59 -3.08
C ARG A 123 -13.44 -1.75 -1.59
N THR A 124 -14.47 -1.39 -0.85
CA THR A 124 -14.55 -1.59 0.60
C THR A 124 -15.72 -2.49 0.94
N LEU A 125 -15.48 -3.39 1.88
CA LEU A 125 -16.44 -4.35 2.42
C LEU A 125 -16.51 -4.17 3.93
N LEU A 126 -17.70 -4.33 4.49
CA LEU A 126 -17.95 -4.21 5.92
C LEU A 126 -18.36 -5.58 6.46
N GLY A 127 -17.91 -5.93 7.67
CA GLY A 127 -18.40 -7.12 8.34
C GLY A 127 -19.91 -7.03 8.61
N GLN A 128 -20.61 -8.16 8.49
CA GLN A 128 -22.08 -8.19 8.56
C GLN A 128 -22.61 -8.64 9.93
N ASN A 129 -21.75 -8.72 10.95
CA ASN A 129 -22.09 -9.24 12.28
C ASN A 129 -22.65 -10.68 12.23
N VAL A 130 -21.98 -11.53 11.46
CA VAL A 130 -22.35 -12.93 11.20
C VAL A 130 -21.23 -13.86 11.64
N PRO A 131 -21.54 -15.12 12.02
CA PRO A 131 -20.49 -16.08 12.40
C PRO A 131 -19.53 -16.36 11.25
N ASP A 132 -20.04 -16.49 10.02
CA ASP A 132 -19.25 -16.83 8.84
C ASP A 132 -19.60 -15.91 7.67
N PHE A 133 -18.59 -15.49 6.90
CA PHE A 133 -18.79 -14.66 5.70
C PHE A 133 -17.82 -15.06 4.59
N GLN A 134 -18.37 -15.36 3.41
CA GLN A 134 -17.61 -15.53 2.18
C GLN A 134 -17.39 -14.16 1.53
N ILE A 135 -16.14 -13.73 1.41
CA ILE A 135 -15.83 -12.53 0.64
C ILE A 135 -16.08 -12.84 -0.84
N PRO A 136 -16.93 -12.05 -1.54
CA PRO A 136 -17.22 -12.33 -2.95
C PRO A 136 -15.97 -12.24 -3.83
N SER A 137 -15.94 -13.05 -4.89
CA SER A 137 -14.96 -12.90 -5.99
C SER A 137 -14.93 -11.46 -6.54
N THR A 138 -13.81 -11.08 -7.16
CA THR A 138 -13.57 -9.69 -7.54
C THR A 138 -12.67 -9.52 -8.75
N ASP A 139 -12.93 -8.49 -9.53
CA ASP A 139 -12.02 -7.92 -10.53
C ASP A 139 -11.24 -6.71 -9.98
N HIS A 140 -11.54 -6.25 -8.77
CA HIS A 140 -10.85 -5.11 -8.17
C HIS A 140 -9.43 -5.50 -7.72
N VAL A 141 -8.43 -4.69 -8.08
CA VAL A 141 -7.03 -4.89 -7.66
C VAL A 141 -6.80 -4.56 -6.18
N VAL A 142 -7.68 -3.78 -5.56
CA VAL A 142 -7.60 -3.40 -4.15
C VAL A 142 -8.93 -3.71 -3.47
N THR A 143 -8.90 -4.53 -2.42
CA THR A 143 -10.07 -4.76 -1.55
C THR A 143 -9.69 -4.48 -0.11
N GLN A 144 -10.49 -3.67 0.57
CA GLN A 144 -10.42 -3.46 2.00
C GLN A 144 -11.64 -4.09 2.66
N MET A 145 -11.43 -4.91 3.69
CA MET A 145 -12.47 -5.44 4.56
C MET A 145 -12.31 -4.82 5.94
N ASP A 146 -13.33 -4.09 6.40
CA ASP A 146 -13.35 -3.50 7.73
C ASP A 146 -14.23 -4.31 8.68
N LEU A 147 -13.67 -4.62 9.84
CA LEU A 147 -14.36 -5.27 10.95
C LEU A 147 -14.23 -4.39 12.19
N TRP A 148 -15.32 -4.21 12.94
CA TRP A 148 -15.31 -3.55 14.25
C TRP A 148 -16.44 -4.10 15.13
N ASP A 149 -16.49 -3.67 16.38
CA ASP A 149 -17.51 -4.15 17.32
C ASP A 149 -18.92 -3.84 16.81
N GLY A 150 -19.75 -4.88 16.65
CA GLY A 150 -21.08 -4.80 16.04
C GLY A 150 -21.11 -4.99 14.52
N TYR A 151 -19.96 -5.06 13.86
CA TYR A 151 -19.76 -5.38 12.43
C TYR A 151 -18.62 -6.39 12.28
N HIS A 152 -18.53 -7.34 13.20
CA HIS A 152 -17.49 -8.37 13.23
C HIS A 152 -17.89 -9.60 12.40
N VAL A 153 -16.93 -10.44 12.04
CA VAL A 153 -17.18 -11.76 11.46
C VAL A 153 -16.28 -12.76 12.17
N GLY A 154 -16.85 -13.87 12.64
CA GLY A 154 -16.09 -14.94 13.31
C GLY A 154 -15.10 -15.63 12.38
N THR A 155 -15.58 -16.05 11.20
CA THR A 155 -14.83 -16.75 10.17
C THR A 155 -14.99 -16.07 8.82
N LEU A 156 -13.89 -15.76 8.15
CA LEU A 156 -13.86 -15.27 6.78
C LEU A 156 -13.29 -16.32 5.84
N SER A 157 -14.01 -16.56 4.74
CA SER A 157 -13.45 -17.24 3.57
C SER A 157 -13.03 -16.20 2.55
N LEU A 158 -11.78 -16.29 2.08
CA LEU A 158 -11.21 -15.34 1.11
C LEU A 158 -11.86 -15.51 -0.28
N PRO A 159 -11.81 -14.49 -1.16
CA PRO A 159 -12.37 -14.59 -2.50
C PRO A 159 -11.85 -15.81 -3.27
N ASP A 160 -12.74 -16.56 -3.91
CA ASP A 160 -12.36 -17.71 -4.76
C ASP A 160 -11.49 -17.28 -5.94
N THR A 161 -11.80 -16.12 -6.51
CA THR A 161 -11.07 -15.55 -7.64
C THR A 161 -10.84 -14.07 -7.45
N ALA A 162 -9.66 -13.62 -7.88
CA ALA A 162 -9.29 -12.23 -7.98
C ALA A 162 -8.35 -11.98 -9.16
N GLU A 163 -8.13 -10.71 -9.50
CA GLU A 163 -7.05 -10.37 -10.42
C GLU A 163 -5.69 -10.77 -9.84
N ARG A 164 -4.78 -11.20 -10.71
CA ARG A 164 -3.42 -11.53 -10.27
C ARG A 164 -2.73 -10.28 -9.74
N GLY A 165 -2.16 -10.39 -8.55
CA GLY A 165 -1.55 -9.27 -7.85
C GLY A 165 -2.56 -8.38 -7.14
N ALA A 166 -3.85 -8.72 -7.15
CA ALA A 166 -4.84 -8.06 -6.31
C ALA A 166 -4.42 -8.19 -4.83
N VAL A 167 -4.70 -7.14 -4.08
CA VAL A 167 -4.39 -7.06 -2.66
C VAL A 167 -5.68 -6.99 -1.85
N LEU A 168 -5.68 -7.71 -0.73
CA LEU A 168 -6.77 -7.69 0.24
C LEU A 168 -6.19 -7.30 1.59
N SER A 169 -6.75 -6.28 2.22
CA SER A 169 -6.54 -5.98 3.63
C SER A 169 -7.77 -6.33 4.44
N ILE A 170 -7.56 -7.00 5.57
CA ILE A 170 -8.55 -7.23 6.61
C ILE A 170 -8.14 -6.34 7.78
N SER A 171 -8.83 -5.23 7.92
CA SER A 171 -8.68 -4.27 9.01
C SER A 171 -9.58 -4.66 10.16
N ASN A 172 -9.08 -5.54 11.03
CA ASN A 172 -9.81 -6.00 12.19
C ASN A 172 -9.63 -5.04 13.37
N ARG A 173 -10.57 -4.11 13.52
CA ARG A 173 -10.64 -3.17 14.64
C ARG A 173 -11.58 -3.63 15.75
N ALA A 174 -12.13 -4.85 15.64
CA ALA A 174 -12.95 -5.43 16.68
C ALA A 174 -12.08 -5.90 17.86
N THR A 175 -12.73 -6.10 19.00
CA THR A 175 -12.13 -6.68 20.20
C THR A 175 -11.69 -8.14 19.96
N TRP A 176 -12.40 -8.87 19.09
CA TRP A 176 -12.17 -10.29 18.83
C TRP A 176 -11.42 -10.55 17.52
N GLY A 177 -10.67 -11.65 17.49
CA GLY A 177 -10.05 -12.14 16.26
C GLY A 177 -11.07 -12.71 15.26
N THR A 178 -10.65 -12.83 14.02
CA THR A 178 -11.38 -13.47 12.93
C THR A 178 -10.53 -14.58 12.35
N THR A 179 -11.10 -15.78 12.23
CA THR A 179 -10.42 -16.91 11.58
C THR A 179 -10.58 -16.80 10.08
N LEU A 180 -9.50 -16.97 9.34
CA LEU A 180 -9.45 -17.03 7.89
C LEU A 180 -9.33 -18.51 7.52
N THR A 181 -10.25 -18.99 6.68
CA THR A 181 -10.30 -20.41 6.28
C THR A 181 -10.52 -20.54 4.78
N GLY A 182 -10.41 -21.78 4.29
CA GLY A 182 -10.74 -22.17 2.93
C GLY A 182 -9.54 -22.59 2.08
N ALA A 183 -9.83 -23.29 0.98
CA ALA A 183 -8.83 -23.80 0.03
C ALA A 183 -8.06 -22.70 -0.72
N GLN A 184 -8.56 -21.46 -0.65
CA GLN A 184 -8.02 -20.27 -1.28
C GLN A 184 -6.77 -19.75 -0.55
N LEU A 185 -6.53 -20.15 0.71
CA LEU A 185 -5.30 -19.84 1.44
C LEU A 185 -4.13 -20.67 0.91
N ALA A 186 -3.02 -20.00 0.61
CA ALA A 186 -1.83 -20.63 0.09
C ALA A 186 -1.15 -21.55 1.11
N GLU A 187 -1.19 -21.17 2.38
CA GLU A 187 -0.53 -21.83 3.48
C GLU A 187 -1.20 -23.17 3.86
N GLY A 188 -2.40 -23.44 3.32
CA GLY A 188 -3.09 -24.73 3.45
C GLY A 188 -3.62 -25.03 4.85
N HIS A 189 -3.67 -24.02 5.73
CA HIS A 189 -4.24 -24.10 7.07
C HIS A 189 -4.90 -22.77 7.43
N ASP A 190 -5.84 -22.83 8.39
CA ASP A 190 -6.53 -21.65 8.87
C ASP A 190 -5.54 -20.65 9.50
N GLN A 191 -5.78 -19.36 9.26
CA GLN A 191 -5.01 -18.27 9.83
C GLN A 191 -5.89 -17.42 10.73
N VAL A 192 -5.34 -16.86 11.80
CA VAL A 192 -6.09 -15.93 12.64
C VAL A 192 -5.68 -14.51 12.31
N CYS A 193 -6.66 -13.65 12.03
CA CYS A 193 -6.48 -12.22 12.05
C CYS A 193 -6.88 -11.67 13.42
N PRO A 194 -5.92 -11.34 14.32
CA PRO A 194 -6.24 -10.92 15.68
C PRO A 194 -7.12 -9.67 15.72
N GLY A 195 -7.85 -9.50 16.82
CA GLY A 195 -8.53 -8.24 17.10
C GLY A 195 -7.53 -7.09 17.21
N SER A 196 -7.96 -5.89 16.82
CA SER A 196 -7.10 -4.69 16.75
C SER A 196 -5.82 -4.88 15.92
N SER A 197 -5.92 -5.60 14.80
CA SER A 197 -4.80 -5.90 13.90
C SER A 197 -5.19 -5.79 12.42
N GLU A 198 -4.19 -5.78 11.55
CA GLU A 198 -4.34 -5.84 10.11
C GLU A 198 -3.74 -7.15 9.57
N CYS A 199 -4.44 -7.78 8.64
CA CYS A 199 -3.94 -8.92 7.89
C CYS A 199 -4.02 -8.61 6.42
N SER A 200 -3.00 -9.00 5.66
CA SER A 200 -2.93 -8.64 4.25
C SER A 200 -2.47 -9.78 3.38
N PHE A 201 -3.10 -9.85 2.20
CA PHE A 201 -2.97 -10.95 1.28
C PHE A 201 -2.74 -10.45 -0.13
N VAL A 202 -2.03 -11.25 -0.91
CA VAL A 202 -1.82 -11.02 -2.35
C VAL A 202 -2.32 -12.25 -3.10
N PHE A 203 -3.19 -12.04 -4.08
CA PHE A 203 -3.66 -13.10 -4.95
C PHE A 203 -2.61 -13.42 -6.02
N ASN A 204 -2.17 -14.67 -6.11
CA ASN A 204 -1.06 -15.05 -6.96
C ASN A 204 -1.49 -15.86 -8.20
N ALA A 205 -0.54 -16.14 -9.10
CA ALA A 205 -0.79 -16.86 -10.34
C ALA A 205 -1.24 -18.32 -10.15
N ASP A 206 -1.03 -18.90 -8.97
CA ASP A 206 -1.50 -20.23 -8.57
C ASP A 206 -2.99 -20.25 -8.15
N GLY A 207 -3.67 -19.10 -8.20
CA GLY A 207 -5.08 -18.98 -7.83
C GLY A 207 -5.32 -18.95 -6.32
N LYS A 208 -4.27 -18.69 -5.53
CA LYS A 208 -4.36 -18.62 -4.07
C LYS A 208 -3.99 -17.24 -3.52
N TRP A 209 -4.53 -16.95 -2.35
CA TRP A 209 -4.15 -15.81 -1.52
C TRP A 209 -2.99 -16.19 -0.63
N HIS A 210 -1.90 -15.44 -0.75
CA HIS A 210 -0.71 -15.61 0.08
C HIS A 210 -0.65 -14.49 1.10
N ALA A 211 -0.48 -14.84 2.38
CA ALA A 211 -0.23 -13.84 3.41
C ALA A 211 1.06 -13.09 3.09
N ARG A 212 1.02 -11.77 3.23
CA ARG A 212 2.18 -10.90 2.97
C ARG A 212 2.29 -9.84 4.04
N HIS A 213 3.54 -9.56 4.38
CA HIS A 213 3.94 -8.63 5.42
C HIS A 213 5.07 -7.74 4.91
N GLY A 214 5.16 -6.52 5.43
CA GLY A 214 5.75 -5.38 4.74
C GLY A 214 7.19 -5.58 4.30
N ARG A 215 8.13 -5.04 5.08
CA ARG A 215 9.54 -4.97 4.71
C ARG A 215 10.40 -5.71 5.72
N ARG A 216 11.39 -6.47 5.23
CA ARG A 216 12.34 -7.19 6.08
C ARG A 216 13.74 -7.16 5.51
N HIS A 217 14.72 -6.98 6.39
CA HIS A 217 16.13 -7.17 6.04
C HIS A 217 16.51 -8.67 6.02
N PHE A 218 17.29 -9.06 5.03
CA PHE A 218 17.80 -10.41 4.86
C PHE A 218 19.29 -10.37 4.50
N GLN A 219 20.09 -11.15 5.23
CA GLN A 219 21.50 -11.37 4.92
C GLN A 219 21.65 -12.68 4.15
N PRO A 220 22.09 -12.65 2.88
CA PRO A 220 22.34 -13.87 2.12
C PRO A 220 23.52 -14.66 2.70
N THR A 221 23.33 -15.96 2.88
CA THR A 221 24.38 -16.92 3.27
C THR A 221 24.61 -17.99 2.19
N GLN A 222 23.80 -17.99 1.14
CA GLN A 222 23.85 -18.95 0.04
C GLN A 222 23.79 -18.23 -1.31
N PRO A 223 24.48 -18.72 -2.35
CA PRO A 223 24.46 -18.09 -3.67
C PRO A 223 23.05 -18.00 -4.28
N GLN A 224 22.22 -19.02 -4.05
CA GLN A 224 20.82 -19.01 -4.50
C GLN A 224 19.95 -18.36 -3.42
N LEU A 225 19.31 -17.23 -3.74
CA LEU A 225 18.40 -16.58 -2.80
C LEU A 225 17.10 -17.38 -2.65
N PRO A 226 16.56 -17.48 -1.43
CA PRO A 226 15.28 -18.14 -1.17
C PRO A 226 14.11 -17.29 -1.68
N VAL A 227 12.97 -17.93 -1.91
CA VAL A 227 11.72 -17.21 -2.19
C VAL A 227 11.39 -16.29 -1.00
N PRO A 228 11.09 -15.00 -1.23
CA PRO A 228 10.79 -14.08 -0.14
C PRO A 228 9.58 -14.51 0.67
N ALA A 229 9.72 -14.45 1.99
CA ALA A 229 8.61 -14.62 2.94
C ALA A 229 7.85 -13.31 3.20
N GLN A 230 8.28 -12.20 2.61
CA GLN A 230 7.80 -10.84 2.86
C GLN A 230 7.57 -10.14 1.53
N ARG A 231 6.74 -9.09 1.56
CA ARG A 231 6.39 -8.33 0.37
C ARG A 231 7.58 -7.55 -0.17
N TRP A 232 8.45 -7.08 0.71
CA TRP A 232 9.69 -6.38 0.38
C TRP A 232 10.85 -6.94 1.19
N THR A 233 11.92 -7.36 0.51
CA THR A 233 13.15 -7.87 1.14
C THR A 233 14.32 -6.95 0.82
N ASP A 234 14.97 -6.43 1.85
CA ASP A 234 16.19 -5.63 1.70
C ASP A 234 17.43 -6.46 1.96
N ILE A 235 18.36 -6.36 1.04
CA ILE A 235 19.68 -6.96 1.15
C ILE A 235 20.67 -5.79 1.15
N VAL A 236 21.17 -5.49 2.35
CA VAL A 236 22.16 -4.42 2.58
C VAL A 236 23.49 -5.11 2.82
N ILE A 237 24.46 -4.81 1.97
CA ILE A 237 25.76 -5.49 1.91
C ILE A 237 26.85 -4.44 2.16
N SER A 238 27.92 -4.83 2.84
CA SER A 238 29.12 -3.99 3.05
C SER A 238 30.30 -4.48 2.22
N GLY A 239 31.49 -3.89 2.40
CA GLY A 239 32.67 -4.32 1.65
C GLY A 239 33.08 -5.74 2.00
N PRO A 240 33.74 -6.51 1.11
CA PRO A 240 34.10 -7.92 1.36
C PRO A 240 34.94 -8.19 2.62
N ALA A 241 35.64 -7.18 3.13
CA ALA A 241 36.38 -7.28 4.38
C ALA A 241 35.47 -7.23 5.62
N GLU A 242 34.30 -6.59 5.51
CA GLU A 242 33.32 -6.42 6.57
C GLU A 242 32.18 -7.44 6.44
N ASP A 243 31.76 -7.75 5.22
CA ASP A 243 30.73 -8.74 4.90
C ASP A 243 31.37 -10.01 4.30
N VAL A 244 31.89 -10.82 5.21
CA VAL A 244 32.59 -12.09 4.90
C VAL A 244 31.63 -13.27 4.66
N ILE A 245 30.32 -13.07 4.87
CA ILE A 245 29.32 -14.14 4.82
C ILE A 245 28.55 -14.10 3.50
N THR A 246 28.26 -12.91 2.97
CA THR A 246 27.46 -12.81 1.76
C THR A 246 28.24 -13.26 0.51
N PRO A 247 27.67 -14.19 -0.27
CA PRO A 247 28.30 -14.62 -1.50
C PRO A 247 28.45 -13.46 -2.48
N MET A 248 29.64 -13.32 -3.07
CA MET A 248 29.91 -12.31 -4.10
C MET A 248 29.08 -12.52 -5.38
N LEU A 249 28.73 -13.77 -5.68
CA LEU A 249 27.89 -14.14 -6.82
C LEU A 249 26.59 -14.74 -6.31
N MET A 250 25.49 -14.09 -6.62
CA MET A 250 24.14 -14.51 -6.23
C MET A 250 23.22 -14.67 -7.44
N SER A 251 22.22 -15.53 -7.26
CA SER A 251 21.10 -15.70 -8.18
C SER A 251 19.81 -15.26 -7.51
N LEU A 252 18.94 -14.57 -8.26
CA LEU A 252 17.59 -14.24 -7.81
C LEU A 252 16.80 -15.54 -7.53
N PRO A 253 15.79 -15.50 -6.65
CA PRO A 253 14.96 -16.67 -6.37
C PRO A 253 14.32 -17.24 -7.63
N THR A 254 14.13 -18.56 -7.67
CA THR A 254 13.48 -19.24 -8.81
C THR A 254 11.98 -18.95 -8.91
N GLY A 255 11.38 -18.38 -7.87
CA GLY A 255 9.97 -18.00 -7.83
C GLY A 255 9.71 -16.86 -6.85
N GLY A 256 8.44 -16.50 -6.70
CA GLY A 256 7.96 -15.42 -5.85
C GLY A 256 6.45 -15.31 -5.92
N ILE A 257 5.88 -14.40 -5.13
CA ILE A 257 4.48 -14.00 -5.27
C ILE A 257 4.41 -12.71 -6.06
N HIS A 258 3.37 -12.57 -6.89
CA HIS A 258 3.26 -11.46 -7.83
C HIS A 258 3.47 -10.11 -7.14
N GLY A 259 4.52 -9.38 -7.52
CA GLY A 259 4.85 -8.09 -6.95
C GLY A 259 5.76 -8.11 -5.72
N ASP A 260 6.23 -9.27 -5.25
CA ASP A 260 7.29 -9.31 -4.24
C ASP A 260 8.54 -8.55 -4.76
N ILE A 261 9.20 -7.83 -3.86
CA ILE A 261 10.36 -6.99 -4.18
C ILE A 261 11.58 -7.47 -3.42
N ILE A 262 12.72 -7.49 -4.12
CA ILE A 262 14.05 -7.62 -3.52
C ILE A 262 14.86 -6.39 -3.91
N GLN A 263 15.43 -5.70 -2.92
CA GLN A 263 16.23 -4.51 -3.11
C GLN A 263 17.63 -4.71 -2.55
N PHE A 264 18.65 -4.53 -3.39
CA PHE A 264 20.06 -4.64 -3.00
C PHE A 264 20.67 -3.26 -2.86
N THR A 265 21.48 -3.04 -1.82
CA THR A 265 22.33 -1.85 -1.68
C THR A 265 23.68 -2.28 -1.12
N ASP A 266 24.78 -1.93 -1.81
CA ASP A 266 26.14 -2.07 -1.28
C ASP A 266 26.57 -0.74 -0.65
N VAL A 267 26.45 -0.62 0.68
CA VAL A 267 26.71 0.65 1.38
C VAL A 267 28.18 1.09 1.30
N SER A 268 29.09 0.16 1.02
CA SER A 268 30.50 0.44 0.82
C SER A 268 30.83 0.85 -0.63
N ASN A 269 29.89 0.64 -1.55
CA ASN A 269 30.08 0.81 -2.99
C ASN A 269 31.34 0.06 -3.50
N SER A 270 31.62 -1.11 -2.93
CA SER A 270 32.75 -1.98 -3.29
C SER A 270 32.65 -2.52 -4.72
N ARG A 271 31.42 -2.66 -5.24
CA ARG A 271 31.12 -3.29 -6.54
C ARG A 271 31.59 -4.73 -6.66
N ALA A 272 31.86 -5.39 -5.53
CA ALA A 272 32.31 -6.78 -5.48
C ALA A 272 31.18 -7.78 -5.74
N TYR A 273 29.93 -7.38 -5.46
CA TYR A 273 28.78 -8.27 -5.50
C TYR A 273 28.04 -8.19 -6.83
N ARG A 274 27.56 -9.35 -7.30
CA ARG A 274 26.70 -9.48 -8.48
C ARG A 274 25.50 -10.35 -8.17
N VAL A 275 24.33 -9.95 -8.66
CA VAL A 275 23.10 -10.76 -8.60
C VAL A 275 22.49 -10.91 -9.98
N GLY A 276 22.29 -12.13 -10.46
CA GLY A 276 21.66 -12.39 -11.77
C GLY A 276 22.37 -11.67 -12.94
N GLY A 277 23.69 -11.49 -12.84
CA GLY A 277 24.50 -10.75 -13.83
C GLY A 277 24.63 -9.24 -13.57
N TYR A 278 23.81 -8.66 -12.68
CA TYR A 278 23.85 -7.24 -12.35
C TYR A 278 24.84 -6.95 -11.21
N GLY A 279 25.81 -6.05 -11.42
CA GLY A 279 26.65 -5.56 -10.33
C GLY A 279 25.86 -4.75 -9.31
N ILE A 280 26.14 -4.92 -8.02
CA ILE A 280 25.55 -4.12 -6.94
C ILE A 280 26.50 -2.97 -6.58
N ASP A 281 25.94 -1.81 -6.29
CA ASP A 281 26.68 -0.60 -5.96
C ASP A 281 25.97 0.19 -4.84
N GLY A 282 26.49 1.37 -4.51
CA GLY A 282 25.90 2.24 -3.48
C GLY A 282 24.49 2.75 -3.76
N LYS A 283 23.96 2.53 -4.98
CA LYS A 283 22.57 2.85 -5.33
C LYS A 283 21.74 1.59 -5.30
N ALA A 284 20.55 1.71 -4.74
CA ALA A 284 19.64 0.59 -4.65
C ALA A 284 19.32 -0.03 -6.02
N LYS A 285 19.33 -1.35 -6.07
CA LYS A 285 18.97 -2.15 -7.24
C LYS A 285 17.76 -3.01 -6.91
N THR A 286 16.64 -2.68 -7.52
CA THR A 286 15.33 -3.23 -7.16
C THR A 286 14.86 -4.22 -8.22
N PHE A 287 14.44 -5.40 -7.78
CA PHE A 287 13.84 -6.44 -8.61
C PHE A 287 12.43 -6.72 -8.11
N ARG A 288 11.48 -6.84 -9.04
CA ARG A 288 10.09 -7.19 -8.73
C ARG A 288 9.72 -8.49 -9.41
N TYR A 289 9.08 -9.41 -8.68
CA TYR A 289 8.64 -10.66 -9.26
C TYR A 289 7.37 -10.47 -10.11
N ASN A 290 7.43 -10.91 -11.37
CA ASN A 290 6.28 -10.95 -12.25
C ASN A 290 5.79 -12.39 -12.40
N ALA A 291 4.78 -12.76 -11.60
CA ALA A 291 4.22 -14.11 -11.66
C ALA A 291 3.53 -14.47 -12.99
N ARG A 292 3.23 -13.51 -13.89
CA ARG A 292 2.77 -13.83 -15.24
C ARG A 292 3.90 -14.39 -16.10
N LEU A 293 5.11 -13.85 -15.94
CA LEU A 293 6.29 -14.26 -16.70
C LEU A 293 7.11 -15.34 -15.98
N GLY A 294 6.91 -15.52 -14.67
CA GLY A 294 7.72 -16.41 -13.85
C GLY A 294 9.14 -15.89 -13.62
N THR A 295 9.34 -14.57 -13.71
CA THR A 295 10.68 -13.96 -13.69
C THR A 295 10.76 -12.74 -12.79
N TRP A 296 11.95 -12.50 -12.23
CA TRP A 296 12.29 -11.25 -11.58
C TRP A 296 12.69 -10.20 -12.61
N VAL A 297 12.00 -9.06 -12.58
CA VAL A 297 12.23 -7.95 -13.51
C VAL A 297 12.92 -6.82 -12.77
N GLN A 298 14.11 -6.41 -13.25
CA GLN A 298 14.78 -5.23 -12.72
C GLN A 298 13.88 -4.01 -12.96
N GLN A 299 13.65 -3.25 -11.90
CA GLN A 299 12.86 -2.05 -11.96
C GLN A 299 13.70 -0.86 -12.43
N PRO A 300 13.12 0.08 -13.22
CA PRO A 300 13.77 1.35 -13.52
C PRO A 300 14.01 2.13 -12.22
N ARG A 301 15.02 3.01 -12.28
CA ARG A 301 15.29 3.99 -11.23
C ARG A 301 14.31 5.15 -11.34
#